data_AF-A0A8E0IC08-F1
#
_entry.id   AF-A0A8E0IC08-F1
#
_cell.length_a   1.000
_cell.length_b   1.000
_cell.length_c   1.000
_cell.angle_alpha   90.00
_cell.angle_beta   90.00
_cell.angle_gamma   90.00
#
_symmetry.space_group_name_H-M   'P 1'
#
loop_
_entity.id
_entity.type
_entity.pdbx_description
1 polymer ?
#
loop_
_entity_poly.entity_id
_entity_poly.type
_entity_poly.pdbx_seq_one_letter_code
_entity_poly.pdbx_strand_id
1 'polypeptide(L)'
;MSLCLAITVFNGKIDLVAKGIKGQQVWQIWLMNNISSFLTLIFILSFVCLLATLFENSTPAIIIGLSTYFIVSIFNQLMFMMIKQHEWIKWNPVNMMNLGNQLQNAELSKLTRLPLSQISLGYLIYAAAFLALSLVVFKYRNER
;
A
#
# COMPACT_ATOMS: atom_id res chain seq x y z
N MET A 1 6.40 -7.74 -16.25
CA MET A 1 6.12 -9.07 -16.85
C MET A 1 4.72 -9.18 -17.46
N SER A 2 3.67 -8.63 -16.83
CA SER A 2 2.29 -8.72 -17.35
C SER A 2 1.99 -7.95 -18.65
N LEU A 3 2.66 -6.82 -18.93
CA LEU A 3 2.47 -6.08 -20.20
C LEU A 3 3.08 -6.81 -21.40
N CYS A 4 4.30 -7.33 -21.25
CA CYS A 4 4.95 -8.09 -22.30
C CYS A 4 4.14 -9.35 -22.64
N LEU A 5 3.60 -10.05 -21.64
CA LEU A 5 2.68 -11.17 -21.85
C LEU A 5 1.36 -10.73 -22.51
N ALA A 6 0.77 -9.61 -22.11
CA ALA A 6 -0.45 -9.12 -22.76
C ALA A 6 -0.22 -8.78 -24.24
N ILE A 7 0.90 -8.15 -24.58
CA ILE A 7 1.26 -7.78 -25.96
C ILE A 7 1.59 -9.01 -26.80
N THR A 8 2.31 -10.00 -26.25
CA THR A 8 2.68 -11.21 -26.99
C THR A 8 1.52 -12.22 -27.12
N VAL A 9 0.65 -12.33 -26.11
CA VAL A 9 -0.50 -13.26 -26.12
C VAL A 9 -1.69 -12.71 -26.91
N PHE A 10 -1.94 -11.39 -26.89
CA PHE A 10 -3.11 -10.78 -27.55
C PHE A 10 -2.78 -10.03 -28.84
N ASN A 11 -1.69 -10.42 -29.51
CA ASN A 11 -1.18 -9.98 -30.81
C ASN A 11 -2.25 -9.34 -31.73
N GLY A 12 -2.48 -8.03 -31.60
CA GLY A 12 -3.35 -7.22 -32.46
C GLY A 12 -4.82 -6.99 -32.04
N LYS A 13 -5.29 -7.49 -30.88
CA LYS A 13 -6.70 -7.32 -30.42
C LYS A 13 -6.90 -6.38 -29.24
N ILE A 14 -5.82 -5.88 -28.61
CA ILE A 14 -5.95 -4.92 -27.51
C ILE A 14 -5.93 -3.51 -28.10
N ASP A 15 -7.11 -2.95 -28.21
CA ASP A 15 -7.25 -1.53 -28.49
C ASP A 15 -6.92 -0.76 -27.19
N LEU A 16 -5.64 -0.39 -27.03
CA LEU A 16 -5.12 0.27 -25.82
C LEU A 16 -5.78 1.64 -25.57
N VAL A 17 -6.40 2.18 -26.62
CA VAL A 17 -7.14 3.44 -26.65
C VAL A 17 -8.65 3.21 -26.49
N ALA A 18 -9.11 1.96 -26.53
CA ALA A 18 -10.50 1.64 -26.23
C ALA A 18 -10.87 2.14 -24.84
N LYS A 19 -12.07 2.72 -24.75
CA LYS A 19 -12.65 3.16 -23.49
C LYS A 19 -12.95 1.93 -22.64
N GLY A 20 -12.27 1.81 -21.50
CA GLY A 20 -12.57 0.84 -20.47
C GLY A 20 -13.85 1.18 -19.70
N ILE A 21 -14.10 0.44 -18.61
CA ILE A 21 -15.35 0.40 -17.82
C ILE A 21 -15.81 1.78 -17.27
N LYS A 22 -14.95 2.81 -17.30
CA LYS A 22 -15.25 4.19 -16.84
C LYS A 22 -14.93 5.28 -17.87
N GLY A 23 -14.83 4.94 -19.16
CA GLY A 23 -14.41 5.90 -20.19
C GLY A 23 -12.92 6.26 -20.19
N GLN A 24 -12.15 5.71 -19.25
CA GLN A 24 -10.69 5.81 -19.19
C GLN A 24 -10.04 4.82 -20.15
N GLN A 25 -8.88 5.19 -20.69
CA GLN A 25 -8.14 4.32 -21.61
C GLN A 25 -7.56 3.12 -20.85
N VAL A 26 -7.50 1.95 -21.50
CA VAL A 26 -7.04 0.70 -20.87
C VAL A 26 -5.63 0.82 -20.27
N TRP A 27 -4.73 1.55 -20.94
CA TRP A 27 -3.38 1.78 -20.43
C TRP A 27 -3.35 2.63 -19.15
N GLN A 28 -4.28 3.57 -18.99
CA GLN A 28 -4.38 4.40 -17.78
C GLN A 28 -4.79 3.55 -16.59
N ILE A 29 -5.79 2.68 -16.77
CA ILE A 29 -6.24 1.75 -15.74
C ILE A 29 -5.09 0.81 -15.34
N TRP A 30 -4.38 0.26 -16.33
CA TRP A 30 -3.22 -0.59 -16.08
C TRP A 30 -2.13 0.15 -15.29
N LEU A 31 -1.79 1.37 -15.68
CA LEU A 31 -0.75 2.17 -15.02
C LEU A 31 -1.15 2.48 -13.57
N MET A 32 -2.39 2.91 -13.35
CA MET A 32 -2.91 3.23 -12.01
C MET A 32 -2.92 1.99 -11.10
N ASN A 33 -3.26 0.82 -11.62
CA ASN A 33 -3.18 -0.44 -10.86
C ASN A 33 -1.74 -0.75 -10.42
N ASN A 34 -0.77 -0.56 -11.30
CA ASN A 34 0.63 -0.82 -10.97
C ASN A 34 1.18 0.19 -9.96
N ILE A 35 0.86 1.48 -10.13
CA ILE A 35 1.25 2.53 -9.16
C ILE A 35 0.65 2.24 -7.78
N SER A 36 -0.64 1.88 -7.73
CA SER A 36 -1.31 1.54 -6.48
C SER A 36 -0.69 0.35 -5.76
N SER A 37 -0.43 -0.74 -6.49
CA SER A 37 0.24 -1.91 -5.94
C SER A 37 1.66 -1.58 -5.49
N PHE A 38 2.39 -0.77 -6.25
CA PHE A 38 3.73 -0.33 -5.90
C PHE A 38 3.76 0.49 -4.61
N LEU A 39 2.85 1.47 -4.46
CA LEU A 39 2.68 2.25 -3.23
C LEU A 39 2.33 1.38 -2.02
N THR A 40 1.51 0.36 -2.23
CA THR A 40 1.15 -0.60 -1.18
C THR A 40 2.37 -1.41 -0.75
N LEU A 41 3.14 -1.94 -1.71
CA LEU A 41 4.32 -2.75 -1.44
C LEU A 41 5.42 -1.98 -0.74
N ILE A 42 5.74 -0.76 -1.17
CA ILE A 42 6.82 0.02 -0.55
C ILE A 42 6.49 0.41 0.90
N PHE A 43 5.21 0.61 1.22
CA PHE A 43 4.75 0.84 2.60
C PHE A 43 4.92 -0.41 3.46
N ILE A 44 4.49 -1.58 2.94
CA ILE A 44 4.69 -2.88 3.61
C ILE A 44 6.18 -3.14 3.83
N LEU A 45 7.02 -2.90 2.82
CA LEU A 45 8.47 -3.10 2.93
C LEU A 45 9.10 -2.19 4.00
N SER A 46 8.65 -0.94 4.10
CA SER A 46 9.12 -0.02 5.15
C SER A 46 8.78 -0.54 6.54
N PHE A 47 7.56 -1.06 6.71
CA PHE A 47 7.13 -1.68 7.96
C PHE A 47 7.89 -2.98 8.27
N VAL A 48 8.08 -3.85 7.27
CA VAL A 48 8.84 -5.09 7.42
C VAL A 48 10.32 -4.80 7.73
N CYS A 49 10.89 -3.76 7.16
CA CYS A 49 12.26 -3.32 7.47
C CYS A 49 12.41 -2.98 8.96
N LEU A 50 11.46 -2.21 9.52
CA LEU A 50 11.41 -1.95 10.95
C LEU A 50 11.36 -3.24 11.77
N LEU A 51 10.45 -4.15 11.43
CA LEU A 51 10.34 -5.44 12.11
C LEU A 51 11.63 -6.27 12.00
N ALA A 52 12.26 -6.32 10.83
CA ALA A 52 13.53 -7.01 10.63
C ALA A 52 14.66 -6.48 11.52
N THR A 53 14.66 -5.19 11.82
CA THR A 53 15.63 -4.59 12.75
C THR A 53 15.28 -4.85 14.22
N LEU A 54 14.00 -5.05 14.54
CA LEU A 54 13.54 -5.35 15.90
C LEU A 54 13.80 -6.81 16.33
N PHE A 55 13.82 -7.75 15.39
CA PHE A 55 14.10 -9.15 15.67
C PHE A 55 15.59 -9.48 15.51
N GLU A 56 16.11 -10.35 16.39
CA GLU A 56 17.49 -10.86 16.29
C GLU A 56 17.67 -11.79 15.08
N ASN A 57 16.63 -12.57 14.77
CA ASN A 57 16.58 -13.48 13.63
C ASN A 57 15.79 -12.86 12.48
N SER A 58 16.18 -13.14 11.23
CA SER A 58 15.47 -12.67 10.03
C SER A 58 14.19 -13.46 9.73
N THR A 59 14.06 -14.69 10.25
CA THR A 59 12.92 -15.58 10.01
C THR A 59 11.55 -14.97 10.37
N PRO A 60 11.36 -14.36 11.56
CA PRO A 60 10.08 -13.72 11.90
C PRO A 60 9.73 -12.57 10.97
N ALA A 61 10.71 -11.76 10.55
CA ALA A 61 10.45 -10.63 9.65
C ALA A 61 10.00 -11.09 8.26
N ILE A 62 10.58 -12.16 7.74
CA ILE A 62 10.19 -12.78 6.46
C ILE A 62 8.75 -13.29 6.56
N ILE A 63 8.42 -14.04 7.62
CA ILE A 63 7.07 -14.58 7.84
C ILE A 63 6.05 -13.44 7.95
N ILE A 64 6.35 -12.41 8.73
CA ILE A 64 5.44 -11.27 8.89
C ILE A 64 5.26 -10.54 7.56
N GLY A 65 6.32 -10.33 6.78
CA GLY A 65 6.21 -9.71 5.45
C GLY A 65 5.26 -10.48 4.51
N LEU A 66 5.38 -11.81 4.48
CA LEU A 66 4.49 -12.69 3.72
C LEU A 66 3.04 -12.64 4.21
N SER A 67 2.82 -12.67 5.52
CA SER A 67 1.47 -12.65 6.10
C SER A 67 0.79 -11.27 6.07
N THR A 68 1.56 -10.18 6.05
CA THR A 68 1.03 -8.81 6.19
C THR A 68 0.00 -8.47 5.11
N TYR A 69 0.21 -8.89 3.86
CA TYR A 69 -0.73 -8.60 2.78
C TYR A 69 -2.12 -9.19 3.04
N PHE A 70 -2.18 -10.44 3.53
CA PHE A 70 -3.44 -11.10 3.90
C PHE A 70 -4.09 -10.45 5.11
N ILE A 71 -3.28 -10.16 6.14
CA ILE A 71 -3.74 -9.52 7.37
C ILE A 71 -4.37 -8.17 7.04
N VAL A 72 -3.71 -7.32 6.25
CA VAL A 72 -4.26 -6.00 5.93
C VAL A 72 -5.58 -6.09 5.15
N SER A 73 -5.75 -7.06 4.25
CA SER A 73 -7.01 -7.25 3.52
C SER A 73 -8.20 -7.48 4.48
N ILE A 74 -8.02 -8.34 5.49
CA ILE A 74 -9.04 -8.60 6.52
C ILE A 74 -9.23 -7.38 7.42
N PHE A 75 -8.13 -6.80 7.88
CA PHE A 75 -8.16 -5.66 8.80
C PHE A 75 -8.76 -4.41 8.16
N ASN A 76 -8.65 -4.21 6.86
CA ASN A 76 -9.24 -3.05 6.18
C ASN A 76 -10.77 -2.98 6.33
N GLN A 77 -11.46 -4.12 6.23
CA GLN A 77 -12.92 -4.15 6.39
C GLN A 77 -13.34 -3.81 7.83
N LEU A 78 -12.66 -4.40 8.81
CA LEU A 78 -12.88 -4.13 10.23
C LEU A 78 -12.53 -2.68 10.59
N MET A 79 -11.43 -2.17 10.04
CA MET A 79 -10.97 -0.81 10.23
C MET A 79 -11.99 0.21 9.74
N PHE A 80 -12.58 0.04 8.56
CA PHE A 80 -13.62 0.96 8.08
C PHE A 80 -14.87 0.94 8.95
N MET A 81 -15.20 -0.19 9.59
CA MET A 81 -16.27 -0.24 10.59
C MET A 81 -15.89 0.54 11.86
N MET A 82 -14.66 0.39 12.35
CA MET A 82 -14.18 1.09 13.55
C MET A 82 -14.02 2.61 13.33
N ILE A 83 -13.55 3.05 12.16
CA ILE A 83 -13.45 4.47 11.80
C ILE A 83 -14.81 5.17 11.89
N LYS A 84 -15.92 4.45 11.64
CA LYS A 84 -17.26 5.01 11.80
C LYS A 84 -17.61 5.33 13.26
N GLN A 85 -17.10 4.54 14.20
CA GLN A 85 -17.36 4.70 15.64
C GLN A 85 -16.40 5.69 16.29
N HIS A 86 -15.13 5.70 15.87
CA HIS A 86 -14.09 6.55 16.44
C HIS A 86 -13.26 7.23 15.34
N GLU A 87 -13.47 8.54 15.17
CA GLU A 87 -12.84 9.27 14.06
C GLU A 87 -11.32 9.36 14.14
N TRP A 88 -10.74 9.29 15.34
CA TRP A 88 -9.29 9.37 15.51
C TRP A 88 -8.56 8.14 14.93
N ILE A 89 -9.23 6.98 14.84
CA ILE A 89 -8.67 5.73 14.29
C ILE A 89 -8.30 5.88 12.81
N LYS A 90 -8.87 6.87 12.10
CA LYS A 90 -8.57 7.11 10.68
C LYS A 90 -7.08 7.38 10.41
N TRP A 91 -6.31 7.82 11.40
CA TRP A 91 -4.88 8.10 11.22
C TRP A 91 -3.98 6.87 11.30
N ASN A 92 -4.53 5.65 11.44
CA ASN A 92 -3.71 4.46 11.58
C ASN A 92 -2.93 4.08 10.28
N PRO A 93 -1.80 3.34 10.39
CA PRO A 93 -0.98 2.96 9.24
C PRO A 93 -1.70 2.10 8.19
N VAL A 94 -2.65 1.26 8.63
CA VAL A 94 -3.44 0.40 7.74
C VAL A 94 -4.32 1.25 6.83
N ASN A 95 -4.90 2.35 7.34
CA ASN A 95 -5.69 3.28 6.56
C ASN A 95 -4.81 4.00 5.54
N MET A 96 -3.62 4.45 5.94
CA MET A 96 -2.66 5.13 5.05
C MET A 96 -2.20 4.24 3.90
N MET A 97 -2.14 2.93 4.10
CA MET A 97 -1.81 1.97 3.05
C MET A 97 -2.82 1.98 1.88
N ASN A 98 -4.04 2.48 2.11
CA ASN A 98 -5.07 2.61 1.06
C ASN A 98 -4.85 3.78 0.10
N LEU A 99 -3.76 4.57 0.24
CA LEU A 99 -3.44 5.66 -0.69
C LEU A 99 -3.50 5.23 -2.15
N GLY A 100 -2.89 4.09 -2.49
CA GLY A 100 -2.92 3.54 -3.85
C GLY A 100 -4.33 3.25 -4.35
N ASN A 101 -5.16 2.62 -3.52
CA ASN A 101 -6.54 2.30 -3.85
C ASN A 101 -7.40 3.57 -3.97
N GLN A 102 -7.12 4.60 -3.17
CA GLN A 102 -7.84 5.88 -3.19
C GLN A 102 -7.48 6.71 -4.42
N LEU A 103 -6.26 6.58 -4.97
CA LEU A 103 -5.88 7.17 -6.25
C LEU A 103 -6.69 6.60 -7.42
N GLN A 104 -7.03 5.31 -7.37
CA GLN A 104 -7.87 4.68 -8.39
C GLN A 104 -9.36 4.98 -8.23
N ASN A 105 -9.81 5.13 -6.97
CA ASN A 105 -11.22 5.31 -6.64
C ASN A 105 -11.41 6.42 -5.60
N ALA A 106 -11.79 7.61 -6.07
CA ALA A 106 -12.04 8.76 -5.22
C ALA A 106 -13.15 8.51 -4.16
N GLU A 107 -14.11 7.63 -4.45
CA GLU A 107 -15.17 7.24 -3.49
C GLU A 107 -14.60 6.57 -2.23
N LEU A 108 -13.39 5.98 -2.32
CA LEU A 108 -12.72 5.39 -1.17
C LEU A 108 -12.39 6.43 -0.08
N SER A 109 -12.29 7.72 -0.44
CA SER A 109 -12.13 8.82 0.53
C SER A 109 -13.26 8.87 1.57
N LYS A 110 -14.48 8.45 1.19
CA LYS A 110 -15.62 8.36 2.11
C LYS A 110 -15.45 7.24 3.13
N LEU A 111 -14.78 6.14 2.74
CA LEU A 111 -14.50 5.00 3.61
C LEU A 111 -13.28 5.25 4.51
N THR A 112 -12.21 5.83 3.96
CA THR A 112 -11.00 6.19 4.73
C THR A 112 -11.23 7.38 5.65
N ARG A 113 -12.30 8.18 5.41
CA ARG A 113 -12.59 9.47 6.06
C ARG A 113 -11.45 10.48 5.99
N LEU A 114 -10.57 10.31 5.00
CA LEU A 114 -9.43 11.20 4.77
C LEU A 114 -9.44 11.68 3.31
N PRO A 115 -9.27 12.99 3.07
CA PRO A 115 -9.03 13.50 1.73
C PRO A 115 -7.68 13.01 1.22
N LEU A 116 -7.52 12.99 -0.11
CA LEU A 116 -6.33 12.44 -0.77
C LEU A 116 -5.02 13.08 -0.28
N SER A 117 -5.03 14.39 0.00
CA SER A 117 -3.87 15.13 0.53
C SER A 117 -3.47 14.70 1.94
N GLN A 118 -4.44 14.40 2.81
CA GLN A 118 -4.16 13.98 4.18
C GLN A 118 -3.64 12.55 4.23
N ILE A 119 -4.24 11.64 3.45
CA ILE A 119 -3.77 10.26 3.37
C ILE A 119 -2.39 10.17 2.71
N SER A 120 -2.07 11.01 1.71
CA SER A 120 -0.73 11.06 1.13
C SER A 120 0.32 11.57 2.11
N LEU A 121 -0.01 12.61 2.90
CA LEU A 121 0.89 13.15 3.91
C LEU A 121 1.10 12.15 5.05
N GLY A 122 0.03 11.52 5.54
CA GLY A 122 0.12 10.48 6.55
C GLY A 122 0.95 9.29 6.07
N TYR A 123 0.74 8.84 4.83
CA TYR A 123 1.56 7.80 4.20
C TYR A 123 3.05 8.11 4.26
N LEU A 124 3.45 9.32 3.83
CA LEU A 124 4.86 9.73 3.82
C LEU A 124 5.44 9.80 5.24
N ILE A 125 4.68 10.35 6.20
CA ILE A 125 5.09 10.44 7.60
C ILE A 125 5.32 9.05 8.18
N TYR A 126 4.38 8.11 8.00
CA TYR A 126 4.53 6.75 8.54
C TYR A 126 5.64 5.98 7.86
N ALA A 127 5.78 6.06 6.54
CA ALA A 127 6.87 5.40 5.82
C ALA A 127 8.24 5.92 6.29
N ALA A 128 8.40 7.25 6.38
CA ALA A 128 9.62 7.86 6.89
C ALA A 128 9.88 7.48 8.35
N ALA A 129 8.84 7.45 9.20
CA ALA A 129 8.96 7.04 10.60
C ALA A 129 9.40 5.58 10.74
N PHE A 130 8.84 4.65 9.95
CA PHE A 130 9.25 3.24 9.99
C PHE A 130 10.71 3.06 9.57
N LEU A 131 11.16 3.76 8.54
CA LEU A 131 12.56 3.71 8.10
C LEU A 131 13.51 4.40 9.09
N ALA A 132 13.12 5.55 9.65
CA ALA A 132 13.93 6.24 10.65
C ALA A 132 14.08 5.38 11.93
N LEU A 133 12.99 4.79 12.40
CA LEU A 133 13.00 3.88 13.55
C LEU A 133 13.82 2.63 13.25
N SER A 134 13.75 2.07 12.04
CA SER A 134 14.56 0.90 11.68
C SER A 134 16.06 1.21 11.74
N LEU A 135 16.48 2.38 11.26
CA LEU A 135 17.86 2.85 11.35
C LEU A 135 18.30 3.07 12.80
N VAL A 136 17.45 3.68 13.62
CA VAL A 136 17.75 3.93 15.05
C VAL A 136 17.93 2.61 15.80
N VAL A 137 17.01 1.65 15.62
CA VAL A 137 17.07 0.33 16.25
C VAL A 137 18.31 -0.43 15.79
N PHE A 138 18.59 -0.41 14.48
CA PHE A 138 19.78 -1.04 13.91
C PHE A 138 21.07 -0.49 14.51
N LYS A 139 21.19 0.84 14.61
CA LYS A 139 22.35 1.51 15.22
C LYS A 139 22.51 1.12 16.69
N TYR A 140 21.43 1.20 17.48
CA TYR A 140 21.46 0.85 18.90
C TYR A 140 21.88 -0.60 19.14
N ARG A 141 21.48 -1.52 18.27
CA ARG A 141 21.88 -2.93 18.34
C ARG A 141 23.35 -3.15 18.01
N ASN A 142 23.91 -2.38 17.08
CA ASN A 142 25.31 -2.50 16.66
C ASN A 142 26.29 -1.83 17.65
N GLU A 143 25.81 -0.94 18.53
CA GLU A 143 26.60 -0.30 19.58
C GLU A 143 26.62 -1.09 20.91
N ARG A 144 25.83 -2.17 21.02
CA ARG A 144 25.87 -3.14 22.12
C ARG A 144 26.77 -4.32 21.76
#